data_AF-N0B1W3-F1
#
_entry.id   AF-N0B1W3-F1
#
_cell.length_a   1.000
_cell.length_b   1.000
_cell.length_c   1.000
_cell.angle_alpha   90.00
_cell.angle_beta   90.00
_cell.angle_gamma   90.00
#
_symmetry.space_group_name_H-M   'P 1'
#
loop_
_entity.id
_entity.type
_entity.pdbx_description
1 polymer ?
#
loop_
_entity_poly.entity_id
_entity_poly.type
_entity_poly.pdbx_seq_one_letter_code
_entity_poly.pdbx_strand_id
1 'polypeptide(L)'
;MSVHKAISKHVNGQNQILNDFVLLEQQREAYIDEACTLCKQGQPFSTEKINEVTKKMNKLSNKIENLPERLYVSVPMVQEFVSKLSQK
;
A
#
# COMPACT_ATOMS: atom_id res chain seq x y z
N MET A 1 -6.41 8.94 13.16
CA MET A 1 -7.79 8.46 12.94
C MET A 1 -7.71 7.04 12.38
N SER A 2 -8.10 6.03 13.16
CA SER A 2 -8.05 4.62 12.72
C SER A 2 -9.44 4.19 12.25
N VAL A 3 -9.66 4.25 10.93
CA VAL A 3 -10.92 3.86 10.29
C VAL A 3 -11.00 2.34 10.13
N HIS A 4 -11.06 1.63 11.27
CA HIS A 4 -11.49 0.24 11.28
C HIS A 4 -13.01 0.19 11.07
N LYS A 5 -13.46 0.27 9.81
CA LYS A 5 -14.86 0.00 9.49
C LYS A 5 -15.08 -1.51 9.50
N ALA A 6 -15.86 -1.93 10.50
CA ALA A 6 -16.42 -3.26 10.65
C ALA A 6 -17.11 -3.72 9.36
N ILE A 7 -16.66 -4.86 8.83
CA ILE A 7 -17.15 -5.47 7.61
C ILE A 7 -18.55 -6.06 7.91
N SER A 8 -19.58 -5.43 7.36
CA SER A 8 -20.96 -5.91 7.46
C SER A 8 -21.21 -7.09 6.51
N LYS A 9 -21.75 -8.17 7.09
CA LYS A 9 -22.24 -9.39 6.45
C LYS A 9 -23.34 -9.12 5.42
N HIS A 10 -22.98 -8.94 4.15
CA HIS A 10 -23.66 -9.47 2.94
C HIS A 10 -22.92 -8.91 1.73
N VAL A 11 -21.89 -9.61 1.29
CA VAL A 11 -20.91 -9.02 0.38
C VAL A 11 -21.17 -9.56 -1.02
N ASN A 12 -21.89 -8.79 -1.83
CA ASN A 12 -21.97 -8.98 -3.28
C ASN A 12 -20.53 -9.05 -3.85
N GLY A 13 -20.27 -9.81 -4.92
CA GLY A 13 -18.89 -10.11 -5.36
C GLY A 13 -17.98 -8.89 -5.56
N GLN A 14 -18.54 -7.75 -6.00
CA GLN A 14 -17.83 -6.48 -6.12
C GLN A 14 -17.44 -5.87 -4.76
N ASN A 15 -18.32 -5.95 -3.75
CA ASN A 15 -18.02 -5.47 -2.40
C ASN A 15 -16.88 -6.28 -1.75
N GLN A 16 -16.70 -7.56 -2.13
CA GLN A 16 -15.60 -8.38 -1.60
C GLN A 16 -14.27 -7.89 -2.14
N ILE A 17 -14.19 -7.64 -3.45
CA ILE A 17 -12.99 -7.10 -4.10
C ILE A 17 -12.64 -5.72 -3.52
N LEU A 18 -13.62 -4.87 -3.25
CA LEU A 18 -13.37 -3.57 -2.61
C LEU A 18 -12.82 -3.73 -1.19
N ASN A 19 -13.38 -4.63 -0.38
CA ASN A 19 -12.84 -4.91 0.95
C ASN A 19 -11.41 -5.45 0.88
N ASP A 20 -11.14 -6.40 -0.03
CA ASP A 20 -9.79 -6.95 -0.24
C ASP A 20 -8.80 -5.86 -0.69
N PHE A 21 -9.24 -4.95 -1.56
CA PHE A 21 -8.43 -3.81 -2.00
C PHE A 21 -8.06 -2.89 -0.84
N VAL A 22 -9.01 -2.58 0.06
CA VAL A 22 -8.76 -1.78 1.26
C VAL A 22 -7.79 -2.47 2.22
N LEU A 23 -7.92 -3.79 2.41
CA LEU A 23 -6.99 -4.56 3.24
C LEU A 23 -5.57 -4.55 2.66
N LEU A 24 -5.44 -4.70 1.34
CA LEU A 24 -4.15 -4.60 0.66
C LEU A 24 -3.56 -3.18 0.74
N GLU A 25 -4.38 -2.12 0.73
CA GLU A 25 -3.89 -0.76 0.98
C GLU A 25 -3.28 -0.61 2.37
N GLN A 26 -3.98 -1.07 3.41
CA GLN A 26 -3.45 -1.02 4.77
C GLN A 26 -2.13 -1.79 4.88
N GLN A 27 -2.02 -2.94 4.23
CA GLN A 27 -0.79 -3.71 4.18
C GLN A 27 0.33 -2.97 3.42
N ARG A 28 -0.01 -2.31 2.31
CA ARG A 28 0.94 -1.50 1.53
C ARG A 28 1.47 -0.32 2.35
N GLU A 29 0.60 0.37 3.07
CA GLU A 29 0.97 1.47 3.97
C GLU A 29 1.92 0.98 5.07
N ALA A 30 1.61 -0.15 5.72
CA ALA A 30 2.48 -0.71 6.75
C ALA A 30 3.90 -1.03 6.23
N TYR A 31 4.03 -1.59 5.03
CA TYR A 31 5.34 -1.84 4.42
C TYR A 31 6.07 -0.57 3.99
N ILE A 32 5.35 0.46 3.54
CA ILE A 32 5.95 1.76 3.22
C ILE A 32 6.49 2.40 4.51
N ASP A 33 5.74 2.36 5.60
CA ASP A 33 6.16 2.88 6.89
C ASP A 33 7.39 2.15 7.44
N GLU A 34 7.42 0.81 7.32
CA GLU A 34 8.58 -0.02 7.67
C GLU A 34 9.81 0.40 6.85
N ALA A 35 9.67 0.49 5.51
CA ALA A 35 10.75 0.90 4.61
C ALA A 35 11.26 2.32 4.92
N CYS A 36 10.35 3.27 5.19
CA CYS A 36 10.72 4.62 5.59
C CYS A 36 11.46 4.63 6.92
N THR A 37 11.03 3.82 7.89
CA THR A 37 11.66 3.72 9.21
C THR A 37 13.08 3.15 9.10
N LEU A 38 13.25 2.05 8.36
CA LEU A 38 14.56 1.45 8.08
C LEU A 38 15.48 2.44 7.35
N CYS A 39 14.96 3.12 6.32
CA CYS A 39 15.70 4.15 5.59
C CYS A 39 16.16 5.29 6.51
N LYS A 40 15.32 5.77 7.43
CA LYS A 40 15.68 6.79 8.43
C LYS A 40 16.77 6.32 9.39
N GLN A 41 16.76 5.03 9.73
CA GLN A 41 17.76 4.42 10.60
C GLN A 41 19.07 4.07 9.86
N GLY A 42 19.15 4.31 8.54
CA GLY A 42 20.29 3.92 7.72
C GLY A 42 20.41 2.40 7.52
N GLN A 43 19.35 1.65 7.79
CA GLN A 43 19.32 0.20 7.60
C GLN A 43 18.95 -0.17 6.16
N PRO A 44 19.44 -1.31 5.65
CA PRO A 44 19.02 -1.83 4.36
C PRO A 44 17.53 -2.17 4.38
N PHE A 45 16.81 -1.75 3.35
CA PHE A 45 15.39 -2.05 3.16
C PHE A 45 15.11 -2.46 1.71
N SER A 46 13.99 -3.12 1.49
CA SER A 46 13.54 -3.56 0.17
C SER A 46 12.13 -3.04 -0.11
N THR A 47 11.86 -2.70 -1.37
CA THR A 47 10.51 -2.33 -1.83
C THR A 47 9.76 -3.50 -2.47
N GLU A 48 10.35 -4.71 -2.47
CA GLU A 48 9.74 -5.91 -3.06
C GLU A 48 8.38 -6.22 -2.44
N LYS A 49 8.28 -6.24 -1.09
CA LYS A 49 7.02 -6.49 -0.38
C LYS A 49 5.93 -5.48 -0.75
N ILE A 50 6.30 -4.20 -0.87
CA ILE A 50 5.40 -3.11 -1.29
C ILE A 50 4.90 -3.36 -2.71
N ASN A 51 5.80 -3.77 -3.61
CA ASN A 51 5.49 -4.04 -5.01
C ASN A 51 4.68 -5.32 -5.21
N GLU A 52 4.88 -6.34 -4.39
CA GLU A 52 4.04 -7.55 -4.38
C GLU A 52 2.60 -7.23 -4.00
N VAL A 53 2.39 -6.41 -2.97
CA VAL A 53 1.06 -5.95 -2.58
C VAL A 53 0.45 -5.07 -3.68
N THR A 54 1.22 -4.14 -4.23
CA THR A 54 0.80 -3.29 -5.36
C THR A 54 0.35 -4.14 -6.57
N LYS A 55 1.08 -5.22 -6.87
CA LYS A 55 0.70 -6.15 -7.94
C LYS A 55 -0.63 -6.86 -7.65
N LYS A 56 -0.88 -7.26 -6.40
CA LYS A 56 -2.16 -7.85 -5.98
C LYS A 56 -3.30 -6.83 -6.12
N MET A 57 -3.06 -5.59 -5.70
CA MET A 57 -4.02 -4.50 -5.84
C MET A 57 -4.38 -4.24 -7.30
N ASN A 58 -3.40 -4.10 -8.20
CA ASN A 58 -3.66 -3.84 -9.61
C ASN A 58 -4.43 -5.00 -10.27
N LYS A 59 -4.19 -6.25 -9.85
CA LYS A 59 -5.01 -7.39 -10.28
C LYS A 59 -6.48 -7.28 -9.83
N LEU A 60 -6.75 -6.67 -8.68
CA LEU A 60 -8.12 -6.39 -8.22
C LEU A 60 -8.72 -5.19 -8.95
N SER A 61 -7.95 -4.12 -9.19
CA SER A 61 -8.36 -2.96 -9.98
C SER A 61 -8.86 -3.34 -11.37
N ASN A 62 -8.17 -4.28 -12.04
CA ASN A 62 -8.60 -4.79 -13.35
C ASN A 62 -9.93 -5.56 -13.35
N LYS A 63 -10.49 -5.89 -12.17
CA LYS A 63 -11.78 -6.59 -12.06
C LYS A 63 -12.97 -5.65 -11.81
N ILE A 64 -12.73 -4.40 -11.42
CA ILE A 64 -13.77 -3.43 -11.10
C ILE A 64 -13.55 -2.16 -11.91
N GLU A 65 -14.58 -1.75 -12.65
CA GLU A 65 -14.59 -0.48 -13.35
C GLU A 65 -14.50 0.69 -12.36
N ASN A 66 -13.68 1.70 -12.68
CA ASN A 66 -13.38 2.87 -11.82
C ASN A 66 -12.52 2.61 -10.57
N LEU A 67 -11.96 1.41 -10.37
CA LEU A 67 -10.97 1.19 -9.30
C LEU A 67 -9.57 1.53 -9.84
N PRO A 68 -8.86 2.53 -9.28
CA PRO A 68 -7.57 2.96 -9.84
C PRO A 68 -6.47 1.94 -9.58
N GLU A 69 -5.52 1.86 -10.51
CA GLU A 69 -4.26 1.14 -10.29
C GLU A 69 -3.30 1.97 -9.43
N ARG A 70 -2.42 1.28 -8.71
CA ARG A 70 -1.37 1.88 -7.90
C ARG A 70 -0.01 1.74 -8.60
N LEU A 71 0.82 2.76 -8.43
CA LEU A 71 2.19 2.76 -8.93
C LEU A 71 3.10 1.90 -8.05
N TYR A 72 4.05 1.21 -8.69
CA TYR A 72 5.13 0.52 -8.03
C TYR A 72 6.09 1.51 -7.36
N VAL A 73 6.66 1.08 -6.24
CA VAL A 73 7.58 1.87 -5.42
C VAL A 73 9.00 1.37 -5.63
N SER A 74 9.91 2.30 -5.91
CA SER A 74 11.34 2.03 -6.02
C SER A 74 12.07 2.50 -4.76
N VAL A 75 13.22 1.87 -4.46
CA VAL A 75 14.12 2.29 -3.38
C VAL A 75 14.45 3.80 -3.44
N PRO A 76 14.86 4.38 -4.59
CA PRO A 76 15.14 5.82 -4.65
C PRO A 76 13.92 6.68 -4.31
N MET A 77 12.70 6.27 -4.67
CA MET A 77 11.48 7.01 -4.32
C MET A 77 11.29 7.12 -2.79
N VAL A 78 11.58 6.03 -2.05
CA VAL A 78 11.52 6.03 -0.58
C VAL A 78 12.63 6.90 0.01
N GLN A 79 13.85 6.80 -0.52
CA GLN A 79 14.98 7.60 -0.05
C GLN A 79 14.74 9.10 -0.25
N GLU A 80 14.25 9.51 -1.43
CA GLU A 80 13.88 10.89 -1.72
C GLU A 80 12.79 11.39 -0.77
N PHE A 81 11.76 10.57 -0.53
CA PHE A 81 10.68 10.92 0.38
C PHE A 81 11.18 11.15 1.81
N VAL A 82 11.98 10.22 2.34
CA VAL A 82 12.59 10.33 3.66
C VAL A 82 13.54 11.53 3.76
N SER A 83 14.32 11.79 2.71
CA SER A 83 15.23 12.93 2.65
C SER A 83 14.47 14.25 2.71
N LYS A 84 13.36 14.37 1.95
CA LYS A 84 12.49 15.55 2.00
C LYS A 84 11.83 15.76 3.37
N LEU A 85 11.47 14.67 4.06
CA LEU A 85 10.93 14.75 5.43
C LEU A 85 11.96 15.22 6.46
N SER A 86 13.26 14.98 6.22
CA SER A 86 14.32 15.34 7.17
C SER A 86 14.84 16.77 6.97
N GLN A 87 14.56 17.40 5.82
CA GLN A 87 14.95 18.78 5.49
C GLN A 87 13.90 19.83 5.89
N LYS A 88 12.84 19.43 6.59
CA LYS A 88 11.74 20.30 7.00
C LYS A 88 11.70 20.42 8.51
#